data_AF-A0A8J8KZ78-F1
#
_entry.id   AF-A0A8J8KZ78-F1
#
_cell.length_a   1.000
_cell.length_b   1.000
_cell.length_c   1.000
_cell.angle_alpha   90.00
_cell.angle_beta   90.00
_cell.angle_gamma   90.00
#
_symmetry.space_group_name_H-M   'P 1'
#
loop_
_entity.id
_entity.type
_entity.pdbx_description
1 polymer ?
#
loop_
_entity_poly.entity_id
_entity_poly.type
_entity_poly.pdbx_seq_one_letter_code
_entity_poly.pdbx_strand_id
1 'polypeptide(L)'
;MKRRTLLCTPFLLAAPLVAGDYDALARTLRQAWPQCGTVALVCDTAGSKGVIEAITGAMAGMKVIVMDVKGQQDIGKAVATLTGRHPDAVVLVAGDKVAGDGSSAAAFLIQRLGAAKIPTVGTTEQAVKQGAVFAVGPGTGGKVLGNAKAAGVAGVSLPAGALSN
;
A
#
# COMPACT_ATOMS: atom_id res chain seq x y z
N MET A 1 24.94 43.18 -16.28
CA MET A 1 23.50 42.81 -16.19
C MET A 1 23.41 41.32 -15.84
N LYS A 2 22.96 40.97 -14.62
CA LYS A 2 22.88 39.57 -14.14
C LYS A 2 21.57 38.93 -14.62
N ARG A 3 21.65 37.92 -15.50
CA ARG A 3 20.50 37.11 -15.94
C ARG A 3 20.15 36.11 -14.85
N ARG A 4 19.02 36.34 -14.17
CA ARG A 4 18.29 35.37 -13.34
C ARG A 4 17.15 34.84 -14.18
N THR A 5 17.14 33.55 -14.54
CA THR A 5 15.88 32.90 -14.95
C THR A 5 15.88 31.41 -14.61
N LEU A 6 15.08 31.12 -13.58
CA LEU A 6 14.30 29.91 -13.24
C LEU A 6 14.66 28.56 -13.88
N LEU A 7 15.10 27.64 -13.02
CA LEU A 7 14.90 26.20 -13.21
C LEU A 7 13.41 25.88 -13.03
N CYS A 8 12.77 25.40 -14.10
CA CYS A 8 11.50 24.68 -14.02
C CYS A 8 11.79 23.25 -13.55
N THR A 9 11.42 22.94 -12.31
CA THR A 9 11.40 21.56 -11.79
C THR A 9 10.20 20.84 -12.42
N PRO A 10 10.36 19.69 -13.10
CA PRO A 10 9.22 18.93 -13.59
C PRO A 10 8.47 18.32 -12.39
N PHE A 11 7.24 18.77 -12.19
CA PHE A 11 6.29 18.13 -11.29
C PHE A 11 5.95 16.77 -11.92
N LEU A 12 6.44 15.68 -11.34
CA LEU A 12 6.02 14.32 -11.69
C LEU A 12 4.53 14.19 -11.36
N LEU A 13 3.68 14.39 -12.37
CA LEU A 13 2.28 14.01 -12.31
C LEU A 13 2.23 12.48 -12.17
N ALA A 14 1.91 12.00 -10.97
CA ALA A 14 1.57 10.60 -10.77
C ALA A 14 0.38 10.28 -11.67
N ALA A 15 0.56 9.36 -12.63
CA ALA A 15 -0.53 8.89 -13.46
C ALA A 15 -1.63 8.33 -12.55
N PRO A 16 -2.92 8.62 -12.81
CA PRO A 16 -3.99 8.02 -12.04
C PRO A 16 -3.91 6.51 -12.23
N LEU A 17 -3.84 5.79 -11.11
CA LEU A 17 -3.92 4.33 -11.12
C LEU A 17 -5.22 3.91 -11.78
N VAL A 18 -5.13 3.02 -12.75
CA VAL A 18 -6.27 2.44 -13.43
C VAL A 18 -6.70 1.20 -12.63
N ALA A 19 -7.98 0.83 -12.68
CA ALA A 19 -8.50 -0.36 -11.99
C ALA A 19 -7.62 -1.61 -12.17
N GLY A 20 -7.00 -1.78 -13.34
CA GLY A 20 -6.09 -2.89 -13.65
C GLY A 20 -4.82 -2.99 -12.78
N ASP A 21 -4.42 -1.90 -12.12
CA ASP A 21 -3.25 -1.89 -11.23
C ASP A 21 -3.55 -2.63 -9.92
N TYR A 22 -4.77 -2.48 -9.41
CA TYR A 22 -5.24 -3.21 -8.24
C TYR A 22 -5.58 -4.67 -8.57
N ASP A 23 -5.92 -4.99 -9.83
CA ASP A 23 -6.05 -6.39 -10.27
C ASP A 23 -4.72 -7.14 -10.26
N ALA A 24 -3.61 -6.47 -10.62
CA ALA A 24 -2.28 -7.04 -10.48
C ALA A 24 -1.96 -7.31 -9.00
N LEU A 25 -2.19 -6.31 -8.14
CA LEU A 25 -2.01 -6.45 -6.69
C LEU A 25 -2.83 -7.61 -6.12
N ALA A 26 -4.12 -7.69 -6.47
CA ALA A 26 -5.03 -8.71 -5.96
C ALA A 26 -4.67 -10.12 -6.45
N ARG A 27 -4.16 -10.26 -7.68
CA ARG A 27 -3.64 -11.54 -8.19
C ARG A 27 -2.38 -11.96 -7.44
N THR A 28 -1.42 -11.04 -7.29
CA THR A 28 -0.17 -11.30 -6.56
C THR A 28 -0.45 -11.66 -5.09
N LEU A 29 -1.39 -10.96 -4.44
CA LEU A 29 -1.82 -11.25 -3.08
C LEU A 29 -2.38 -12.68 -2.96
N ARG A 30 -3.29 -13.09 -3.86
CA ARG A 30 -3.86 -14.45 -3.85
C ARG A 30 -2.83 -15.54 -4.14
N GLN A 31 -1.82 -15.25 -4.96
CA GLN A 31 -0.74 -16.21 -5.26
C GLN A 31 0.24 -16.37 -4.09
N ALA A 32 0.66 -15.26 -3.50
CA ALA A 32 1.55 -15.23 -2.34
C ALA A 32 0.86 -15.74 -1.07
N TRP A 33 -0.44 -15.49 -0.98
CA TRP A 33 -1.26 -15.74 0.19
C TRP A 33 -2.66 -16.24 -0.18
N PRO A 34 -2.79 -17.53 -0.51
CA PRO A 34 -4.07 -18.11 -0.90
C PRO A 34 -5.15 -18.04 0.20
N GLN A 35 -4.72 -17.95 1.46
CA GLN A 35 -5.57 -17.89 2.64
C GLN A 35 -5.97 -16.48 3.08
N CYS A 36 -5.54 -15.43 2.35
CA CYS A 36 -5.92 -14.05 2.68
C CYS A 36 -7.43 -13.86 2.43
N GLY A 37 -8.19 -13.70 3.51
CA GLY A 37 -9.64 -13.52 3.49
C GLY A 37 -10.09 -12.12 3.88
N THR A 38 -9.27 -11.36 4.60
CA THR A 38 -9.59 -9.99 5.05
C THR A 38 -8.44 -9.03 4.75
N VAL A 39 -8.74 -7.98 3.99
CA VAL A 39 -7.82 -6.89 3.70
C VAL A 39 -8.32 -5.58 4.29
N ALA A 40 -7.42 -4.73 4.79
CA ALA A 40 -7.78 -3.40 5.26
C ALA A 40 -7.13 -2.29 4.42
N LEU A 41 -7.79 -1.14 4.39
CA LEU A 41 -7.34 0.10 3.78
C LEU A 41 -7.30 1.20 4.83
N VAL A 42 -6.28 2.04 4.80
CA VAL A 42 -6.21 3.25 5.63
C VAL A 42 -6.10 4.43 4.68
N CYS A 43 -7.14 5.26 4.61
CA CYS A 43 -7.21 6.37 3.65
C CYS A 43 -8.27 7.41 4.05
N ASP A 44 -8.21 8.60 3.47
CA ASP A 44 -9.33 9.54 3.50
C ASP A 44 -10.38 9.08 2.48
N THR A 45 -11.47 8.51 2.99
CA THR A 45 -12.55 7.95 2.15
C THR A 45 -13.17 8.98 1.20
N ALA A 46 -13.18 10.26 1.58
CA ALA A 46 -13.72 11.32 0.75
C ALA A 46 -12.85 11.59 -0.48
N GLY A 47 -11.53 11.55 -0.32
CA GLY A 47 -10.56 11.74 -1.40
C GLY A 47 -10.28 10.48 -2.22
N SER A 48 -10.53 9.30 -1.64
CA SER A 48 -10.08 8.01 -2.18
C SER A 48 -11.21 7.09 -2.64
N LYS A 49 -12.44 7.60 -2.82
CA LYS A 49 -13.62 6.79 -3.16
C LYS A 49 -13.41 5.89 -4.38
N GLY A 50 -12.93 6.45 -5.50
CA GLY A 50 -12.70 5.67 -6.72
C GLY A 50 -11.64 4.58 -6.55
N VAL A 51 -10.62 4.85 -5.73
CA VAL A 51 -9.58 3.86 -5.41
C VAL A 51 -10.12 2.75 -4.51
N ILE A 52 -10.94 3.09 -3.51
CA ILE A 52 -11.61 2.12 -2.64
C ILE A 52 -12.51 1.20 -3.47
N GLU A 53 -13.29 1.74 -4.41
CA GLU A 53 -14.13 0.97 -5.31
C GLU A 53 -13.30 0.04 -6.20
N ALA A 54 -12.20 0.53 -6.77
CA ALA A 54 -11.29 -0.27 -7.59
C ALA A 54 -10.65 -1.42 -6.79
N ILE A 55 -10.14 -1.14 -5.59
CA ILE A 55 -9.58 -2.18 -4.71
C ILE A 55 -10.67 -3.19 -4.33
N THR A 56 -11.86 -2.72 -3.96
CA THR A 56 -12.96 -3.62 -3.56
C THR A 56 -13.38 -4.53 -4.70
N GLY A 57 -13.43 -4.02 -5.93
CA GLY A 57 -13.67 -4.81 -7.14
C GLY A 57 -12.58 -5.87 -7.37
N ALA A 58 -11.31 -5.47 -7.37
CA ALA A 58 -10.18 -6.38 -7.59
C ALA A 58 -10.06 -7.47 -6.49
N MET A 59 -10.44 -7.11 -5.27
CA MET A 59 -10.41 -7.99 -4.10
C MET A 59 -11.71 -8.77 -3.89
N ALA A 60 -12.55 -8.91 -4.93
CA ALA A 60 -13.78 -9.71 -4.85
C ALA A 60 -13.54 -11.10 -4.24
N GLY A 61 -14.37 -11.47 -3.27
CA GLY A 61 -14.22 -12.69 -2.47
C GLY A 61 -13.39 -12.54 -1.19
N MET A 62 -12.73 -11.39 -0.98
CA MET A 62 -12.13 -11.00 0.31
C MET A 62 -13.00 -9.95 1.02
N LYS A 63 -12.99 -9.95 2.35
CA LYS A 63 -13.60 -8.91 3.16
C LYS A 63 -12.69 -7.68 3.16
N VAL A 64 -13.19 -6.55 2.66
CA VAL A 64 -12.46 -5.27 2.68
C VAL A 64 -12.92 -4.43 3.88
N ILE A 65 -11.97 -3.99 4.71
CA ILE A 65 -12.20 -3.11 5.86
C ILE A 65 -11.59 -1.75 5.55
N VAL A 66 -12.38 -0.68 5.56
CA VAL A 66 -11.85 0.67 5.31
C VAL A 66 -11.76 1.44 6.62
N MET A 67 -10.56 1.90 6.95
CA MET A 67 -10.28 2.82 8.06
C MET A 67 -10.19 4.23 7.50
N ASP A 68 -11.24 5.01 7.75
CA ASP A 68 -11.29 6.41 7.37
C ASP A 68 -10.38 7.24 8.27
N VAL A 69 -9.43 7.96 7.67
CA VAL A 69 -8.52 8.87 8.37
C VAL A 69 -8.60 10.25 7.72
N LYS A 70 -8.80 11.31 8.52
CA LYS A 70 -8.92 12.68 8.01
C LYS A 70 -7.61 13.46 8.11
N GLY A 71 -6.71 13.01 8.98
CA GLY A 71 -5.36 13.55 9.09
C GLY A 71 -4.41 12.60 9.84
N GLN A 72 -3.16 13.04 10.00
CA GLN A 72 -2.11 12.25 10.63
C GLN A 72 -2.45 11.86 12.08
N GLN A 73 -3.21 12.69 12.79
CA GLN A 73 -3.68 12.41 14.16
C GLN A 73 -4.58 11.16 14.25
N ASP A 74 -5.25 10.77 13.16
CA ASP A 74 -6.15 9.62 13.14
C ASP A 74 -5.40 8.30 12.88
N ILE A 75 -4.19 8.37 12.33
CA ILE A 75 -3.37 7.21 11.96
C ILE A 75 -3.08 6.33 13.18
N GLY A 76 -2.79 6.92 14.34
CA GLY A 76 -2.57 6.16 15.58
C GLY A 76 -3.78 5.33 16.01
N LYS A 77 -4.99 5.88 15.84
CA LYS A 77 -6.24 5.17 16.13
C LYS A 77 -6.52 4.07 15.11
N ALA A 78 -6.20 4.31 13.84
CA ALA A 78 -6.29 3.30 12.79
C ALA A 78 -5.35 2.12 13.09
N VAL A 79 -4.10 2.39 13.48
CA VAL A 79 -3.16 1.34 13.91
C VAL A 79 -3.72 0.52 15.07
N ALA A 80 -4.19 1.16 16.14
CA ALA A 80 -4.73 0.45 17.30
C ALA A 80 -5.93 -0.44 16.91
N THR A 81 -6.80 0.06 16.04
CA THR A 81 -7.97 -0.69 15.54
C THR A 81 -7.53 -1.88 14.69
N LEU A 82 -6.56 -1.69 13.81
CA LEU A 82 -6.02 -2.76 12.95
C LEU A 82 -5.31 -3.83 13.75
N THR A 83 -4.51 -3.47 14.77
CA THR A 83 -3.89 -4.43 15.68
C THR A 83 -4.95 -5.25 16.44
N GLY A 84 -6.05 -4.63 16.85
CA GLY A 84 -7.15 -5.34 17.53
C GLY A 84 -8.01 -6.21 16.61
N ARG A 85 -8.20 -5.81 15.35
CA ARG A 85 -8.99 -6.56 14.35
C ARG A 85 -8.19 -7.62 13.61
N HIS A 86 -6.87 -7.44 13.54
CA HIS A 86 -5.90 -8.32 12.93
C HIS A 86 -6.27 -8.80 11.51
N PRO A 87 -6.47 -7.87 10.54
CA PRO A 87 -6.70 -8.27 9.15
C PRO A 87 -5.51 -9.06 8.61
N ASP A 88 -5.76 -9.91 7.61
CA ASP A 88 -4.71 -10.74 7.01
C ASP A 88 -3.68 -9.90 6.27
N ALA A 89 -4.10 -8.76 5.69
CA ALA A 89 -3.19 -7.77 5.13
C ALA A 89 -3.77 -6.35 5.16
N VAL A 90 -2.87 -5.37 5.09
CA VAL A 90 -3.22 -3.96 4.85
C VAL A 90 -2.67 -3.53 3.50
N VAL A 91 -3.56 -3.03 2.64
CA VAL A 91 -3.19 -2.49 1.32
C VAL A 91 -2.98 -0.98 1.47
N LEU A 92 -1.81 -0.50 1.06
CA LEU A 92 -1.48 0.92 1.02
C LEU A 92 -2.16 1.57 -0.18
N VAL A 93 -2.90 2.64 0.07
CA VAL A 93 -3.68 3.34 -0.95
C VAL A 93 -2.81 4.38 -1.62
N ALA A 94 -2.40 4.15 -2.86
CA ALA A 94 -1.63 5.13 -3.61
C ALA A 94 -2.47 6.36 -3.98
N GLY A 95 -1.84 7.53 -3.97
CA GLY A 95 -2.49 8.82 -4.20
C GLY A 95 -3.33 9.35 -3.03
N ASP A 96 -3.51 8.58 -1.94
CA ASP A 96 -4.19 9.09 -0.75
C ASP A 96 -3.38 10.21 -0.08
N LYS A 97 -4.06 11.30 0.29
CA LYS A 97 -3.40 12.50 0.84
C LYS A 97 -2.91 12.34 2.29
N VAL A 98 -3.42 11.35 3.03
CA VAL A 98 -3.17 11.19 4.46
C VAL A 98 -2.18 10.05 4.70
N ALA A 99 -2.48 8.87 4.16
CA ALA A 99 -1.75 7.63 4.34
C ALA A 99 -1.29 7.03 2.99
N GLY A 100 -1.08 7.90 2.00
CA GLY A 100 -0.67 7.53 0.65
C GLY A 100 0.51 6.58 0.61
N ASP A 101 0.43 5.56 -0.25
CA ASP A 101 1.57 4.69 -0.56
C ASP A 101 2.84 5.50 -0.85
N GLY A 102 3.94 5.15 -0.20
CA GLY A 102 5.24 5.85 -0.27
C GLY A 102 5.38 7.07 0.63
N SER A 103 4.31 7.53 1.29
CA SER A 103 4.36 8.66 2.23
C SER A 103 5.03 8.31 3.58
N SER A 104 5.35 9.32 4.38
CA SER A 104 5.84 9.13 5.75
C SER A 104 4.78 8.50 6.67
N ALA A 105 3.50 8.79 6.45
CA ALA A 105 2.40 8.17 7.18
C ALA A 105 2.26 6.68 6.83
N ALA A 106 2.43 6.31 5.55
CA ALA A 106 2.51 4.91 5.14
C ALA A 106 3.71 4.21 5.78
N ALA A 107 4.89 4.84 5.82
CA ALA A 107 6.05 4.28 6.52
C ALA A 107 5.77 4.00 8.00
N PHE A 108 5.09 4.92 8.69
CA PHE A 108 4.66 4.72 10.07
C PHE A 108 3.69 3.55 10.22
N LEU A 109 2.69 3.44 9.33
CA LEU A 109 1.76 2.31 9.29
C LEU A 109 2.51 0.99 9.11
N ILE A 110 3.40 0.90 8.12
CA ILE A 110 4.20 -0.29 7.83
C ILE A 110 5.00 -0.72 9.07
N GLN A 111 5.70 0.21 9.72
CA GLN A 111 6.51 -0.09 10.90
C GLN A 111 5.67 -0.59 12.08
N ARG A 112 4.54 0.06 12.36
CA ARG A 112 3.67 -0.30 13.50
C ARG A 112 2.94 -1.61 13.27
N LEU A 113 2.43 -1.83 12.05
CA LEU A 113 1.74 -3.06 11.69
C LEU A 113 2.73 -4.24 11.59
N GLY A 114 3.93 -4.01 11.06
CA GLY A 114 5.00 -5.01 11.05
C GLY A 114 5.40 -5.47 12.45
N ALA A 115 5.47 -4.55 13.43
CA ALA A 115 5.69 -4.89 14.83
C ALA A 115 4.54 -5.74 15.43
N ALA A 116 3.32 -5.54 14.93
CA ALA A 116 2.15 -6.35 15.25
C ALA A 116 2.01 -7.62 14.38
N LYS A 117 3.00 -7.92 13.52
CA LYS A 117 2.97 -9.01 12.53
C LYS A 117 1.79 -8.96 11.55
N ILE A 118 1.23 -7.77 11.34
CA ILE A 118 0.23 -7.51 10.32
C ILE A 118 0.97 -7.02 9.07
N PRO A 119 0.89 -7.74 7.96
CA PRO A 119 1.62 -7.43 6.75
C PRO A 119 0.98 -6.28 6.00
N THR A 120 1.83 -5.47 5.37
CA THR A 120 1.39 -4.39 4.48
C THR A 120 1.86 -4.67 3.06
N VAL A 121 1.05 -4.31 2.07
CA VAL A 121 1.37 -4.44 0.63
C VAL A 121 1.08 -3.13 -0.08
N GLY A 122 1.80 -2.84 -1.16
CA GLY A 122 1.66 -1.57 -1.88
C GLY A 122 1.76 -1.70 -3.39
N THR A 123 1.89 -0.56 -4.05
CA THR A 123 1.96 -0.38 -5.51
C THR A 123 3.20 0.41 -5.94
N THR A 124 4.04 0.84 -4.99
CA THR A 124 5.28 1.58 -5.25
C THR A 124 6.52 0.84 -4.75
N GLU A 125 7.69 1.11 -5.35
CA GLU A 125 8.95 0.60 -4.79
C GLU A 125 9.21 1.11 -3.37
N GLN A 126 8.73 2.32 -3.08
CA GLN A 126 8.94 2.97 -1.80
C GLN A 126 8.26 2.21 -0.66
N ALA A 127 7.10 1.58 -0.89
CA ALA A 127 6.46 0.71 0.08
C ALA A 127 7.39 -0.40 0.57
N VAL A 128 8.06 -1.10 -0.37
CA VAL A 128 8.97 -2.22 -0.06
C VAL A 128 10.19 -1.73 0.71
N LYS A 129 10.77 -0.60 0.29
CA LYS A 129 11.88 0.08 0.99
C LYS A 129 11.49 0.51 2.41
N GLN A 130 10.22 0.84 2.64
CA GLN A 130 9.68 1.18 3.96
C GLN A 130 9.31 -0.05 4.81
N GLY A 131 9.37 -1.26 4.24
CA GLY A 131 9.16 -2.52 4.97
C GLY A 131 7.88 -3.28 4.60
N ALA A 132 7.17 -2.88 3.54
CA ALA A 132 6.04 -3.66 3.05
C ALA A 132 6.51 -5.02 2.51
N VAL A 133 5.67 -6.05 2.65
CA VAL A 133 5.99 -7.42 2.26
C VAL A 133 6.26 -7.51 0.76
N PHE A 134 5.41 -6.89 -0.04
CA PHE A 134 5.63 -6.73 -1.47
C PHE A 134 4.92 -5.50 -2.01
N ALA A 135 5.30 -5.11 -3.22
CA ALA A 135 4.55 -4.15 -4.02
C ALA A 135 4.49 -4.55 -5.49
N VAL A 136 3.38 -4.21 -6.15
CA VAL A 136 3.20 -4.37 -7.59
C VAL A 136 2.24 -3.29 -8.11
N GLY A 137 2.61 -2.64 -9.21
CA GLY A 137 1.78 -1.63 -9.87
C GLY A 137 2.62 -0.71 -10.75
N PRO A 138 2.04 0.39 -11.25
CA PRO A 138 2.76 1.38 -12.06
C PRO A 138 3.97 1.97 -11.32
N GLY A 139 3.86 2.15 -10.00
CA GLY A 139 4.94 2.65 -9.15
C GLY A 139 6.12 1.68 -8.99
N THR A 140 6.01 0.44 -9.49
CA THR A 140 7.09 -0.54 -9.60
C THR A 140 7.45 -0.85 -11.06
N GLY A 141 6.90 -0.11 -12.03
CA GLY A 141 7.02 -0.41 -13.45
C GLY A 141 6.38 -1.75 -13.84
N GLY A 142 5.34 -2.19 -13.11
CA GLY A 142 4.65 -3.46 -13.31
C GLY A 142 5.38 -4.68 -12.77
N LYS A 143 6.54 -4.50 -12.13
CA LYS A 143 7.32 -5.60 -11.52
C LYS A 143 6.78 -5.92 -10.14
N VAL A 144 6.86 -7.19 -9.75
CA VAL A 144 6.65 -7.58 -8.36
C VAL A 144 7.96 -7.38 -7.61
N LEU A 145 7.94 -6.54 -6.57
CA LEU A 145 9.07 -6.33 -5.66
C LEU A 145 8.73 -6.93 -4.31
N GLY A 146 9.67 -7.62 -3.67
CA GLY A 146 9.43 -8.33 -2.41
C GLY A 146 10.47 -8.02 -1.35
N ASN A 147 10.03 -7.99 -0.09
CA ASN A 147 10.89 -7.88 1.09
C ASN A 147 10.88 -9.21 1.87
N ALA A 148 11.93 -10.01 1.70
CA ALA A 148 12.01 -11.35 2.30
C ALA A 148 12.00 -11.31 3.84
N LYS A 149 12.56 -10.25 4.45
CA LYS A 149 12.57 -10.09 5.91
C LYS A 149 11.15 -9.82 6.43
N ALA A 150 10.43 -8.89 5.82
CA ALA A 150 9.04 -8.59 6.19
C ALA A 150 8.14 -9.81 5.98
N ALA A 151 8.34 -10.54 4.87
CA ALA A 151 7.65 -11.79 4.60
C ALA A 151 7.92 -12.86 5.69
N GLY A 152 9.17 -13.03 6.11
CA GLY A 152 9.51 -13.96 7.20
C GLY A 152 8.85 -13.58 8.53
N VAL A 153 8.82 -12.29 8.87
CA VAL A 153 8.21 -11.80 10.12
C VAL A 153 6.70 -12.01 10.15
N ALA A 154 6.02 -11.81 9.02
CA ALA A 154 4.57 -11.96 8.91
C ALA A 154 4.11 -13.39 8.53
N GLY A 155 5.03 -14.35 8.38
CA GLY A 155 4.68 -15.74 8.06
C GLY A 155 4.14 -15.92 6.65
N VAL A 156 4.68 -15.15 5.71
CA VAL A 156 4.20 -15.03 4.32
C VAL A 156 5.15 -15.70 3.36
N SER A 157 4.63 -16.30 2.29
CA SER A 157 5.44 -16.60 1.12
C SER A 157 5.57 -15.37 0.21
N LEU A 158 6.79 -15.04 -0.21
CA LEU A 158 6.94 -14.01 -1.23
C LEU A 158 6.26 -14.45 -2.55
N PRO A 159 5.69 -13.51 -3.31
CA PRO A 159 5.09 -13.85 -4.58
C PRO A 159 6.14 -14.36 -5.58
N ALA A 160 5.74 -15.29 -6.45
CA ALA A 160 6.62 -15.83 -7.48
C ALA A 160 7.13 -14.72 -8.41
N GLY A 161 8.43 -14.71 -8.70
CA GLY A 161 9.07 -13.68 -9.54
C GLY A 161 9.31 -12.34 -8.85
N ALA A 162 9.08 -12.24 -7.53
CA ALA A 162 9.43 -11.04 -6.78
C ALA A 162 10.94 -10.79 -6.82
N LEU A 163 11.34 -9.60 -7.28
CA LEU A 163 12.72 -9.15 -7.16
C LEU A 163 12.97 -8.77 -5.70
N SER A 164 13.99 -9.38 -5.11
CA SER A 164 14.43 -9.10 -3.74
C SER A 164 14.98 -7.67 -3.66
N ASN A 165 14.41 -6.85 -2.77
CA ASN A 165 14.91 -5.52 -2.43
C ASN A 165 15.47 -5.51 -1.00
#